data_AF-A0A7C4GN99-F1
#
_entry.id   AF-A0A7C4GN99-F1
#
_cell.length_a   1.000
_cell.length_b   1.000
_cell.length_c   1.000
_cell.angle_alpha   90.00
_cell.angle_beta   90.00
_cell.angle_gamma   90.00
#
_symmetry.space_group_name_H-M   'P 1'
#
loop_
_entity.id
_entity.type
_entity.pdbx_description
1 polymer ?
#
loop_
_entity_poly.entity_id
_entity_poly.type
_entity_poly.pdbx_seq_one_letter_code
_entity_poly.pdbx_strand_id
1 'polypeptide(L)'
;MSRAVLDAILNAMHVWLNGHEKEQLYHELIAYFGLIGAINECQALEYAWQDPYNRQEIEQFIKAWLQWRRKHRKEEAIIGVV
;
A
#
# COMPACT_ATOMS: atom_id res chain seq x y z
N MET A 1 4.40 15.64 1.99
CA MET A 1 3.13 15.84 1.25
C MET A 1 2.22 14.67 1.57
N SER A 2 0.91 14.90 1.71
CA SER A 2 0.03 14.18 2.65
C SER A 2 -0.21 12.70 2.32
N ARG A 3 0.50 11.80 3.01
CA ARG A 3 0.19 10.36 3.14
C ARG A 3 -1.14 10.07 3.87
N ALA A 4 -1.91 11.11 4.21
CA ALA A 4 -3.15 11.03 4.98
C ALA A 4 -4.19 10.10 4.34
N VAL A 5 -4.26 10.05 3.01
CA VAL A 5 -5.16 9.14 2.28
C VAL A 5 -4.75 7.69 2.50
N LEU A 6 -3.46 7.37 2.32
CA LEU A 6 -2.97 6.02 2.59
C LEU A 6 -3.15 5.63 4.07
N ASP A 7 -2.89 6.55 5.00
CA ASP A 7 -3.13 6.31 6.42
C ASP A 7 -4.61 6.04 6.72
N ALA A 8 -5.54 6.77 6.10
CA ALA A 8 -6.97 6.53 6.24
C ALA A 8 -7.38 5.15 5.70
N ILE A 9 -6.86 4.75 4.54
CA ILE A 9 -7.09 3.42 3.95
C ILE A 9 -6.55 2.32 4.88
N LEU A 10 -5.31 2.45 5.33
CA LEU A 10 -4.68 1.48 6.24
C LEU A 10 -5.44 1.38 7.57
N ASN A 11 -5.90 2.50 8.13
CA ASN A 11 -6.71 2.52 9.34
C ASN A 11 -8.07 1.83 9.13
N ALA A 12 -8.74 2.09 8.00
CA ALA A 12 -9.99 1.41 7.65
C ALA A 12 -9.81 -0.11 7.49
N MET A 13 -8.62 -0.54 7.07
CA MET A 13 -8.25 -1.95 6.96
C MET A 13 -7.64 -2.54 8.24
N HIS A 14 -7.52 -1.77 9.33
CA HIS A 14 -6.82 -2.15 10.56
C HIS A 14 -5.37 -2.64 10.34
N VAL A 15 -4.66 -2.03 9.39
CA VAL A 15 -3.29 -2.36 9.02
C VAL A 15 -2.33 -1.34 9.62
N TRP A 16 -1.36 -1.81 10.41
CA TRP A 16 -0.35 -0.96 11.04
C TRP A 16 1.01 -1.22 10.38
N LEU A 17 1.60 -0.14 9.88
CA LEU A 17 2.87 -0.15 9.15
C LEU A 17 3.78 0.95 9.69
N ASN A 18 5.08 0.71 9.72
CA ASN A 18 6.07 1.75 10.01
C ASN A 18 6.28 2.69 8.81
N GLY A 19 6.99 3.81 9.01
CA GLY A 19 7.15 4.85 8.00
C GLY A 19 7.74 4.36 6.67
N HIS A 20 8.71 3.45 6.72
CA HIS A 20 9.34 2.88 5.53
C HIS A 20 8.39 1.92 4.80
N GLU A 21 7.63 1.08 5.53
CA GLU A 21 6.67 0.17 4.89
C GLU A 21 5.52 0.94 4.23
N LYS A 22 5.08 2.04 4.85
CA LYS A 22 4.07 2.93 4.27
C LYS A 22 4.56 3.55 2.97
N GLU A 23 5.81 4.00 2.94
CA GLU A 23 6.41 4.59 1.74
C GLU A 23 6.56 3.59 0.60
N GLN A 24 7.02 2.39 0.91
CA GLN A 24 7.13 1.31 -0.06
C GLN A 24 5.75 0.91 -0.62
N LEU A 25 4.77 0.70 0.26
CA LEU A 25 3.40 0.39 -0.15
C LEU A 25 2.81 1.51 -1.02
N TYR A 26 3.03 2.76 -0.67
CA TYR A 26 2.54 3.92 -1.43
C TYR A 26 3.07 3.91 -2.87
N HIS A 27 4.38 3.74 -3.05
CA HIS A 27 4.99 3.72 -4.38
C HIS A 27 4.51 2.52 -5.20
N GLU A 28 4.44 1.33 -4.62
CA GLU A 28 3.95 0.13 -5.32
C GLU A 28 2.46 0.24 -5.68
N LEU A 29 1.64 0.81 -4.80
CA LEU A 29 0.22 1.04 -5.04
C LEU A 29 0.00 2.01 -6.21
N ILE A 30 0.69 3.15 -6.20
CA ILE A 30 0.58 4.15 -7.28
C ILE A 30 1.10 3.58 -8.60
N ALA A 31 2.19 2.81 -8.57
CA ALA A 31 2.71 2.13 -9.75
C ALA A 31 1.69 1.14 -10.33
N TYR A 32 1.09 0.31 -9.47
CA TYR A 32 0.13 -0.71 -9.88
C TYR A 32 -1.13 -0.10 -10.51
N PHE A 33 -1.67 0.96 -9.91
CA PHE A 33 -2.86 1.67 -10.43
C PHE A 33 -2.53 2.69 -11.54
N GLY A 34 -1.28 2.77 -12.00
CA GLY A 34 -0.88 3.68 -13.07
C GLY A 34 -1.02 5.16 -12.70
N LEU A 35 -0.99 5.48 -11.41
CA LEU A 35 -1.16 6.84 -10.89
C LEU A 35 0.14 7.65 -10.90
N ILE A 36 1.26 7.04 -11.32
CA ILE A 36 2.58 7.69 -11.37
C ILE A 36 2.52 8.93 -12.26
N GLY A 37 2.90 10.07 -11.70
CA GLY A 37 2.97 11.33 -12.45
C GLY A 37 1.61 12.01 -12.65
N ALA A 38 0.55 11.52 -12.00
CA ALA A 38 -0.66 12.31 -11.84
C ALA A 38 -0.32 13.61 -11.09
N ILE A 39 -0.82 14.74 -11.58
CA ILE A 39 -0.59 16.08 -10.98
C ILE A 39 -0.95 16.09 -9.48
N ASN A 40 -1.86 15.19 -9.06
CA ASN A 40 -2.20 14.96 -7.67
C ASN A 40 -2.45 13.46 -7.39
N GLU A 41 -1.38 12.68 -7.25
CA GLU A 41 -1.43 11.23 -7.01
C GLU A 41 -2.26 10.86 -5.77
N CYS A 42 -2.17 11.65 -4.70
CA CYS A 42 -2.96 11.45 -3.48
C CYS A 42 -4.46 11.61 -3.72
N GLN A 43 -4.86 12.63 -4.48
CA GLN A 43 -6.27 12.86 -4.80
C GLN A 43 -6.79 11.81 -5.78
N ALA A 44 -5.97 11.35 -6.73
CA ALA A 44 -6.34 10.25 -7.62
C ALA A 44 -6.58 8.94 -6.83
N LEU A 45 -5.73 8.65 -5.85
CA LEU A 45 -5.92 7.51 -4.95
C LEU A 45 -7.17 7.67 -4.07
N GLU A 46 -7.46 8.88 -3.58
CA GLU A 46 -8.67 9.16 -2.80
C GLU A 46 -9.94 8.93 -3.63
N TYR A 47 -9.98 9.43 -4.87
CA TYR A 47 -11.09 9.17 -5.79
C TYR A 47 -11.24 7.69 -6.10
N ALA A 48 -10.13 6.98 -6.35
CA ALA A 48 -10.17 5.53 -6.54
C ALA A 48 -10.70 4.80 -5.29
N TRP A 49 -10.35 5.26 -4.08
CA TRP A 49 -10.85 4.66 -2.85
C TRP A 49 -12.35 4.90 -2.59
N GLN A 50 -12.90 6.00 -3.08
CA GLN A 50 -14.34 6.30 -2.96
C GLN A 50 -15.20 5.45 -3.89
N ASP A 51 -14.65 4.98 -5.01
CA ASP A 51 -15.35 4.09 -5.94
C ASP A 51 -15.39 2.65 -5.38
N PRO A 52 -16.56 2.01 -5.26
CA PRO A 52 -16.69 0.67 -4.67
C PRO A 52 -15.91 -0.44 -5.39
N TYR A 53 -15.77 -0.33 -6.72
CA TYR A 53 -15.06 -1.33 -7.53
C TYR A 53 -13.56 -1.20 -7.32
N ASN A 54 -13.03 0.01 -7.46
CA ASN A 54 -11.62 0.31 -7.24
C ASN A 54 -11.21 0.07 -5.79
N ARG A 55 -12.09 0.36 -4.81
CA ARG A 55 -11.86 0.05 -3.40
C ARG A 55 -11.58 -1.42 -3.17
N GLN A 56 -12.37 -2.32 -3.77
CA GLN A 56 -12.16 -3.75 -3.63
C GLN A 56 -10.80 -4.19 -4.21
N GLU A 57 -10.38 -3.61 -5.33
CA GLU A 57 -9.07 -3.88 -5.93
C GLU A 57 -7.93 -3.35 -5.05
N ILE A 58 -8.04 -2.14 -4.52
CA ILE A 58 -7.06 -1.54 -3.60
C ILE A 58 -6.91 -2.41 -2.36
N GLU A 59 -8.02 -2.85 -1.75
CA GLU A 59 -7.97 -3.73 -0.58
C GLU A 59 -7.30 -5.07 -0.89
N GLN A 60 -7.58 -5.67 -2.05
CA GLN A 60 -6.96 -6.93 -2.48
C GLN A 60 -5.46 -6.76 -2.71
N PHE A 61 -5.07 -5.67 -3.38
CA PHE A 61 -3.67 -5.33 -3.61
C PHE A 61 -2.91 -5.20 -2.28
N ILE A 62 -3.44 -4.40 -1.34
CA ILE A 62 -2.81 -4.21 -0.02
C ILE A 62 -2.70 -5.54 0.73
N LYS A 63 -3.73 -6.39 0.70
CA LYS A 63 -3.68 -7.73 1.32
C LYS A 63 -2.60 -8.61 0.70
N ALA A 64 -2.50 -8.66 -0.63
CA ALA A 64 -1.48 -9.43 -1.34
C ALA A 64 -0.07 -8.92 -1.02
N TRP A 65 0.11 -7.60 -1.02
CA TRP A 65 1.37 -6.96 -0.67
C TRP A 65 1.82 -7.31 0.76
N LEU A 66 0.91 -7.24 1.74
CA LEU A 66 1.19 -7.62 3.12
C LEU A 66 1.57 -9.10 3.25
N GLN A 67 0.93 -9.99 2.49
CA GLN A 67 1.27 -11.41 2.48
C GLN A 67 2.66 -11.65 1.89
N TRP A 68 2.96 -11.04 0.74
CA TRP A 68 4.27 -11.09 0.11
C TRP A 68 5.37 -10.60 1.07
N ARG A 69 5.18 -9.44 1.69
CA ARG A 69 6.10 -8.87 2.68
C ARG A 69 6.35 -9.78 3.89
N ARG A 70 5.29 -10.42 4.41
CA ARG A 70 5.41 -11.37 5.55
C ARG A 70 6.22 -12.61 5.17
N LYS A 71 6.12 -13.08 3.91
CA LYS A 71 6.93 -14.20 3.40
C LYS A 71 8.39 -13.79 3.27
N HIS A 72 8.67 -12.67 2.61
CA HIS A 72 10.05 -12.18 2.44
C HIS A 72 10.75 -11.91 3.77
N ARG A 73 10.07 -11.32 4.77
CA ARG A 73 10.67 -11.15 6.10
C ARG A 73 11.02 -12.47 6.80
N LYS A 74 10.23 -13.53 6.60
CA LYS A 74 10.57 -14.85 7.15
C LYS A 74 11.78 -15.43 6.44
N GLU A 75 11.87 -15.28 5.12
CA GLU A 75 12.99 -15.77 4.32
C GLU A 75 14.29 -15.00 4.64
N GLU A 76 14.24 -13.67 4.75
CA GLU A 76 15.38 -12.84 5.18
C GLU A 76 15.83 -13.18 6.61
N ALA A 77 14.89 -13.46 7.53
CA ALA A 77 15.22 -13.89 8.89
C ALA A 77 15.83 -15.30 8.94
N ILE A 78 15.54 -16.17 7.96
CA ILE A 78 16.15 -17.50 7.85
C ILE A 78 17.56 -17.40 7.25
N ILE A 79 17.77 -16.51 6.27
CA ILE A 79 19.05 -16.35 5.58
C ILE A 79 20.05 -15.52 6.42
N GLY A 80 19.58 -14.58 7.25
CA GLY A 80 20.43 -13.76 8.12
C GLY A 80 21.01 -14.45 9.36
N VAL A 81 20.92 -15.78 9.47
CA VAL A 81 21.47 -16.60 10.58
C VAL A 81 22.77 -17.32 10.18
N VAL A 82 23.42 -16.91 9.08
CA VAL A 82 24.74 -17.46 8.66
C VAL A 82 25.84 -16.42 8.81
#